data_AF-A0AAP0C4J6-F1
#
_entry.id   AF-A0AAP0C4J6-F1
#
_cell.length_a   1.000
_cell.length_b   1.000
_cell.length_c   1.000
_cell.angle_alpha   90.00
_cell.angle_beta   90.00
_cell.angle_gamma   90.00
#
_symmetry.space_group_name_H-M   'P 1'
#
loop_
_entity.id
_entity.type
_entity.pdbx_description
1 polymer ?
#
loop_
_entity_poly.entity_id
_entity_poly.type
_entity_poly.pdbx_seq_one_letter_code
_entity_poly.pdbx_strand_id
1 'polypeptide(L)'
;METSFPSSSTSTNSSTASDAQSAPPDVEQLFHFICDEYTRCVHEAGRVLPPEWTMPDLVRTMLGDEAIQHGFLTDAYYDVMLCGTHSWGCEELLNLLDLINYVF
;
A
#
# COMPACT_ATOMS: atom_id res chain seq x y z
N MET A 1 -62.41 -32.53 -2.83
CA MET A 1 -61.53 -33.48 -2.13
C MET A 1 -60.86 -34.30 -3.22
N GLU A 2 -59.57 -34.25 -3.53
CA GLU A 2 -58.41 -33.64 -2.91
C GLU A 2 -57.40 -33.28 -4.03
N THR A 3 -56.62 -32.24 -3.80
CA THR A 3 -55.62 -31.67 -4.69
C THR A 3 -54.24 -32.17 -4.27
N SER A 4 -53.40 -32.64 -5.21
CA SER A 4 -51.93 -32.59 -5.04
C SER A 4 -51.22 -32.86 -6.37
N PHE A 5 -50.67 -31.81 -6.97
CA PHE A 5 -49.54 -31.89 -7.89
C PHE A 5 -48.31 -31.37 -7.14
N PRO A 6 -47.15 -32.03 -7.19
CA PRO A 6 -45.98 -31.58 -6.47
C PRO A 6 -45.42 -30.32 -7.15
N SER A 7 -45.51 -29.18 -6.48
CA SER A 7 -44.79 -27.97 -6.89
C SER A 7 -43.30 -28.20 -6.68
N SER A 8 -42.54 -28.35 -7.77
CA SER A 8 -41.09 -28.18 -7.73
C SER A 8 -40.79 -26.72 -7.45
N SER A 9 -40.52 -26.39 -6.20
CA SER A 9 -39.88 -25.15 -5.81
C SER A 9 -38.43 -25.21 -6.31
N THR A 10 -38.16 -24.72 -7.52
CA THR A 10 -36.81 -24.31 -7.89
C THR A 10 -36.44 -23.13 -6.99
N SER A 11 -35.78 -23.45 -5.88
CA SER A 11 -35.08 -22.46 -5.07
C SER A 11 -33.99 -21.88 -5.94
N THR A 12 -34.25 -20.74 -6.57
CA THR A 12 -33.20 -19.87 -7.05
C THR A 12 -32.51 -19.36 -5.78
N ASN A 13 -31.52 -20.11 -5.30
CA ASN A 13 -30.50 -19.58 -4.42
C ASN A 13 -29.80 -18.49 -5.21
N SER A 14 -30.35 -17.27 -5.15
CA SER A 14 -29.62 -16.07 -5.49
C SER A 14 -28.57 -15.92 -4.40
N SER A 15 -27.48 -16.67 -4.57
CA SER A 15 -26.25 -16.43 -3.84
C SER A 15 -25.79 -15.05 -4.25
N THR A 16 -26.12 -14.05 -3.44
CA THR A 16 -25.26 -12.88 -3.33
C THR A 16 -23.98 -13.38 -2.63
N ALA A 17 -23.16 -14.14 -3.36
CA ALA A 17 -21.74 -14.17 -3.12
C ALA A 17 -21.26 -12.78 -3.57
N SER A 18 -21.49 -11.80 -2.70
CA SER A 18 -20.79 -10.53 -2.83
C SER A 18 -19.32 -10.90 -2.71
N ASP A 19 -18.59 -10.82 -3.82
CA ASP A 19 -17.14 -10.68 -3.78
C ASP A 19 -16.87 -9.49 -2.86
N ALA A 20 -16.59 -9.77 -1.59
CA ALA A 20 -16.01 -8.82 -0.67
C ALA A 20 -14.53 -8.65 -1.05
N GLN A 21 -14.27 -8.32 -2.31
CA GLN A 21 -13.05 -7.64 -2.67
C GLN A 21 -13.21 -6.18 -2.23
N SER A 22 -12.13 -5.61 -1.70
CA SER A 22 -11.94 -4.15 -1.64
C SER A 22 -12.47 -3.41 -0.40
N ALA A 23 -12.20 -3.92 0.80
CA ALA A 23 -11.80 -2.94 1.82
C ALA A 23 -10.39 -2.44 1.43
N PRO A 24 -10.16 -1.11 1.30
CA PRO A 24 -8.81 -0.61 1.15
C PRO A 24 -7.96 -1.18 2.30
N PRO A 25 -6.70 -1.56 2.06
CA PRO A 25 -5.85 -1.99 3.15
C PRO A 25 -5.77 -0.84 4.17
N ASP A 26 -5.63 -1.19 5.44
CA ASP A 26 -5.58 -0.20 6.52
C ASP A 26 -4.43 0.78 6.29
N VAL A 27 -4.57 2.04 6.70
CA VAL A 27 -3.58 3.09 6.44
C VAL A 27 -2.21 2.71 7.01
N GLU A 28 -2.19 2.12 8.21
CA GLU A 28 -0.97 1.63 8.84
C GLU A 28 -0.34 0.49 8.04
N GLN A 29 -1.18 -0.38 7.47
CA GLN A 29 -0.73 -1.49 6.63
C GLN A 29 -0.15 -1.01 5.30
N LEU A 30 -0.75 0.00 4.65
CA LEU A 30 -0.16 0.65 3.46
C LEU A 30 1.18 1.27 3.80
N PHE A 31 1.24 2.00 4.92
CA PHE A 31 2.46 2.66 5.34
C PHE A 31 3.60 1.67 5.57
N HIS A 32 3.32 0.55 6.26
CA HIS A 32 4.31 -0.51 6.45
C HIS A 32 4.78 -1.11 5.11
N PHE A 33 3.84 -1.39 4.19
CA PHE A 33 4.19 -1.90 2.86
C PHE A 33 5.10 -0.94 2.09
N ILE A 34 4.78 0.35 2.12
CA ILE A 34 5.61 1.38 1.47
C ILE A 34 7.01 1.41 2.10
N CYS A 35 7.12 1.32 3.42
CA CYS A 35 8.42 1.27 4.11
C CYS A 35 9.26 0.06 3.68
N ASP A 36 8.64 -1.11 3.53
CA ASP A 36 9.34 -2.32 3.09
C ASP A 36 9.86 -2.18 1.65
N GLU A 37 9.03 -1.67 0.74
CA GLU A 37 9.43 -1.44 -0.66
C GLU A 37 10.52 -0.37 -0.77
N TYR A 38 10.44 0.70 0.03
CA TYR A 38 11.48 1.73 0.08
C TYR A 38 12.79 1.22 0.67
N THR A 39 12.73 0.29 1.62
CA THR A 39 13.91 -0.43 2.10
C THR A 39 14.58 -1.21 0.97
N ARG A 40 13.77 -1.89 0.14
CA ARG A 40 14.27 -2.58 -1.05
C ARG A 40 14.89 -1.61 -2.05
N CYS A 41 14.26 -0.45 -2.30
CA CYS A 41 14.81 0.60 -3.16
C CYS A 41 16.19 1.08 -2.71
N VAL A 42 16.36 1.37 -1.41
CA VAL A 42 17.65 1.79 -0.83
C VAL A 42 18.71 0.71 -1.03
N HIS A 43 18.36 -0.55 -0.76
CA HIS A 43 19.28 -1.68 -0.91
C HIS A 43 19.69 -1.90 -2.39
N GLU A 44 18.74 -1.88 -3.32
CA GLU A 44 19.01 -2.03 -4.76
C GLU A 44 19.85 -0.88 -5.33
N ALA A 45 19.68 0.34 -4.80
CA ALA A 45 20.49 1.51 -5.16
C ALA A 45 21.90 1.50 -4.52
N GLY A 46 22.23 0.50 -3.71
CA GLY A 46 23.51 0.41 -3.00
C GLY A 46 23.71 1.53 -1.98
N ARG A 47 22.62 2.09 -1.45
CA ARG A 47 22.63 3.13 -0.44
C ARG A 47 22.47 2.53 0.96
N VAL A 48 22.87 3.30 1.97
CA VAL A 48 22.77 2.90 3.37
C VAL A 48 22.04 4.00 4.13
N LEU A 49 21.06 3.60 4.94
CA LEU A 49 20.39 4.49 5.85
C LEU A 49 21.32 4.83 7.03
N PRO A 50 21.51 6.11 7.39
CA PRO A 50 22.28 6.48 8.56
C PRO A 50 21.72 5.85 9.84
N PRO A 51 22.57 5.49 10.82
CA PRO A 51 22.14 4.77 12.02
C PRO A 51 21.17 5.56 12.91
N GLU A 52 21.10 6.88 12.77
CA GLU A 52 20.16 7.76 13.48
C GLU A 52 18.74 7.72 12.90
N TRP A 53 18.57 7.15 11.71
CA TRP A 53 17.32 7.14 10.96
C TRP A 53 16.71 5.74 10.88
N THR A 54 15.39 5.66 11.02
CA THR A 54 14.62 4.48 10.63
C THR A 54 13.92 4.73 9.29
N MET A 55 13.64 3.66 8.53
CA MET A 55 12.91 3.80 7.27
C MET A 55 11.56 4.49 7.46
N PRO A 56 10.74 4.13 8.47
CA PRO A 56 9.52 4.88 8.78
C PRO A 56 9.74 6.38 9.01
N ASP A 57 10.78 6.78 9.72
CA ASP A 57 11.06 8.20 9.98
C ASP A 57 11.44 8.94 8.69
N LEU A 58 12.22 8.28 7.82
CA LEU A 58 12.58 8.81 6.52
C LEU A 58 11.34 8.97 5.63
N VAL A 59 10.47 7.96 5.56
CA VAL A 59 9.22 8.02 4.81
C VAL A 59 8.34 9.14 5.34
N ARG A 60 8.14 9.25 6.65
CA ARG A 60 7.34 10.35 7.24
C ARG A 60 7.95 11.73 6.94
N THR A 61 9.28 11.85 6.93
CA THR A 61 9.96 13.10 6.60
C THR A 61 9.79 13.47 5.13
N MET A 62 9.91 12.50 4.23
CA MET A 62 9.74 12.69 2.79
C MET A 62 8.29 13.08 2.44
N LEU A 63 7.34 12.36 3.03
CA LEU A 63 5.91 12.59 2.81
C LEU A 63 5.46 13.89 3.49
N GLY A 64 6.01 14.19 4.67
CA GLY A 64 5.56 15.25 5.55
C GLY A 64 4.37 14.81 6.41
N ASP A 65 4.16 15.52 7.53
CA ASP A 65 3.15 15.16 8.55
C ASP A 65 1.72 15.07 7.98
N GLU A 66 1.41 15.84 6.94
CA GLU A 66 0.08 15.88 6.31
C GLU A 66 -0.13 14.83 5.21
N ALA A 67 0.93 14.17 4.74
CA ALA A 67 0.81 13.18 3.66
C ALA A 67 0.51 11.77 4.16
N ILE A 68 0.42 11.57 5.48
CA ILE A 68 -0.19 10.38 6.09
C ILE A 68 -1.74 10.46 6.03
N GLN A 69 -2.28 11.28 5.14
CA GLN A 69 -3.69 11.21 4.75
C GLN A 69 -3.89 9.99 3.83
N HIS A 70 -4.99 9.27 4.06
CA HIS A 70 -5.30 8.02 3.35
C HIS A 70 -5.19 8.13 1.83
N GLY A 71 -5.58 9.27 1.23
CA GLY A 71 -5.52 9.48 -0.22
C GLY A 71 -4.10 9.41 -0.77
N PHE A 72 -3.18 10.17 -0.18
CA PHE A 72 -1.79 10.23 -0.64
C PHE A 72 -1.08 8.88 -0.47
N LEU A 73 -1.25 8.22 0.68
CA LEU A 73 -0.65 6.90 0.91
C LEU A 73 -1.19 5.84 -0.06
N THR A 74 -2.46 5.94 -0.45
CA THR A 74 -3.04 5.05 -1.47
C THR A 74 -2.39 5.27 -2.83
N ASP A 75 -2.19 6.52 -3.23
CA ASP A 75 -1.53 6.86 -4.48
C ASP A 75 -0.07 6.39 -4.49
N ALA A 76 0.67 6.63 -3.41
CA ALA A 76 2.04 6.16 -3.24
C ALA A 76 2.13 4.62 -3.26
N TYR A 77 1.18 3.93 -2.61
CA TYR A 77 1.09 2.47 -2.65
C TYR A 77 0.93 1.94 -4.08
N TYR A 78 -0.02 2.49 -4.85
CA TYR A 78 -0.23 2.04 -6.23
C TYR A 78 0.92 2.40 -7.15
N ASP A 79 1.56 3.56 -6.98
CA ASP A 79 2.75 3.94 -7.74
C ASP A 79 3.90 2.95 -7.48
N VAL A 80 4.17 2.62 -6.21
CA VAL A 80 5.17 1.61 -5.84
C VAL A 80 4.80 0.23 -6.39
N MET A 81 3.52 -0.17 -6.31
CA MET A 81 3.09 -1.48 -6.82
C MET A 81 3.26 -1.61 -8.33
N LEU A 82 3.09 -0.52 -9.08
CA LEU A 82 3.18 -0.51 -10.55
C LEU A 82 4.60 -0.28 -11.05
N CYS A 83 5.34 0.62 -10.41
CA CYS A 83 6.64 1.11 -10.87
C CYS A 83 7.82 0.50 -10.09
N GLY A 84 7.56 -0.13 -8.94
CA GLY A 84 8.59 -0.73 -8.09
C GLY A 84 9.65 0.29 -7.69
N THR A 85 10.92 -0.03 -8.00
CA THR A 85 12.06 0.84 -7.69
C THR A 85 12.19 2.07 -8.59
N HIS A 86 11.37 2.16 -9.64
CA HIS A 86 11.21 3.34 -10.49
C HIS A 86 9.98 4.19 -10.11
N SER A 87 9.37 3.93 -8.95
CA SER A 87 8.32 4.78 -8.41
C SER A 87 8.86 6.18 -8.09
N TRP A 88 8.00 7.19 -8.24
CA TRP A 88 8.33 8.56 -7.86
C TRP A 88 8.79 8.62 -6.40
N GLY A 89 8.11 7.84 -5.54
CA GLY A 89 8.45 7.72 -4.13
C GLY A 89 9.87 7.20 -3.85
N CYS A 90 10.34 6.20 -4.62
CA CYS A 90 11.71 5.71 -4.46
C CYS A 90 12.76 6.73 -4.94
N GLU A 91 12.47 7.48 -6.01
CA GLU A 91 13.38 8.54 -6.48
C GLU A 91 13.53 9.66 -5.45
N GLU A 92 12.42 10.16 -4.91
CA GLU A 92 12.42 11.19 -3.87
C GLU A 92 13.11 10.73 -2.58
N LEU A 93 12.87 9.48 -2.17
CA LEU A 93 13.50 8.89 -0.99
C LEU A 93 15.02 8.84 -1.14
N LEU A 94 15.52 8.40 -2.29
CA LEU A 94 16.95 8.33 -2.57
C LEU A 94 17.59 9.72 -2.63
N ASN A 95 16.89 10.71 -3.20
CA ASN A 95 17.36 12.10 -3.21
C ASN A 95 17.45 12.68 -1.80
N LEU A 96 16.44 12.44 -0.96
CA LEU A 96 16.46 12.86 0.45
C LEU A 96 17.60 12.16 1.21
N LEU A 97 17.80 10.86 0.97
CA LEU A 97 18.88 10.10 1.57
C LEU A 97 20.26 10.62 1.16
N ASP A 98 20.46 10.96 -0.11
CA ASP A 98 21.70 11.56 -0.61
C ASP A 98 21.93 12.95 0.01
N LEU A 99 20.88 13.74 0.22
CA LEU A 99 20.96 15.02 0.91
C LEU A 99 21.36 14.85 2.39
N ILE A 100 20.75 13.90 3.10
CA ILE A 100 21.09 13.60 4.50
C ILE A 100 22.57 13.19 4.58
N ASN A 101 23.00 12.23 3.77
CA ASN A 101 24.39 11.76 3.76
C ASN A 101 25.41 12.81 3.27
N TYR A 102 24.98 13.87 2.59
CA TYR A 102 25.86 15.00 2.24
C TYR A 102 26.06 15.98 3.41
N VAL A 103 25.05 16.13 4.26
CA VAL A 103 25.08 17.04 5.41
C VAL A 103 25.87 16.44 6.58
N PHE A 104 25.87 15.12 6.72
CA PHE A 104 26.62 14.36 7.73
C PHE A 104 27.97 13.89 7.21
#